data_AF-A0A2H5Y2S1-F1
#
_entry.id   AF-A0A2H5Y2S1-F1
#
_cell.length_a   1.000
_cell.length_b   1.000
_cell.length_c   1.000
_cell.angle_alpha   90.00
_cell.angle_beta   90.00
_cell.angle_gamma   90.00
#
_symmetry.space_group_name_H-M   'P 1'
#
loop_
_entity.id
_entity.type
_entity.pdbx_description
1 polymer ?
#
loop_
_entity_poly.entity_id
_entity_poly.type
_entity_poly.pdbx_seq_one_letter_code
_entity_poly.pdbx_strand_id
1 'polypeptide(L)' 'MAKRGRPKGSKRPILFQGPKRLLSVMLEEDDYNELQKLALSLGLAASTYVRMLIKQQIQAGKLQQGATE' A
#
# COMPACT_ATOMS: atom_id res chain seq x y z
N MET A 1 -19.83 -28.94 -22.03
CA MET A 1 -19.82 -27.50 -21.67
C MET A 1 -19.36 -27.34 -20.23
N ALA A 2 -18.10 -26.97 -19.99
CA ALA A 2 -17.60 -26.73 -18.63
C ALA A 2 -17.94 -25.30 -18.19
N LYS A 3 -18.86 -25.16 -17.22
CA LYS A 3 -19.08 -23.89 -16.51
C LYS A 3 -17.81 -23.59 -15.71
N ARG A 4 -17.00 -22.64 -16.17
CA ARG A 4 -15.84 -22.11 -15.42
C ARG A 4 -16.37 -21.41 -14.17
N GLY A 5 -16.45 -22.14 -13.07
CA GLY A 5 -16.75 -21.58 -11.75
C GLY A 5 -15.65 -20.60 -11.36
N ARG A 6 -16.03 -19.37 -11.00
CA ARG A 6 -15.10 -18.41 -10.37
C ARG A 6 -14.43 -19.09 -9.18
N PRO A 7 -13.08 -19.02 -9.03
CA PRO A 7 -12.42 -19.56 -7.85
C PRO A 7 -12.92 -18.80 -6.62
N LYS A 8 -13.73 -19.50 -5.83
CA LYS A 8 -14.31 -19.07 -4.56
C LYS A 8 -13.20 -19.16 -3.50
N GLY A 9 -12.22 -18.26 -3.55
CA GLY A 9 -11.01 -18.46 -2.73
C GLY A 9 -10.01 -17.33 -2.61
N SER A 10 -10.16 -16.18 -3.25
CA SER A 10 -9.31 -15.02 -2.93
C SER A 10 -9.83 -14.34 -1.65
N LYS A 11 -9.77 -15.04 -0.52
CA LYS A 11 -9.91 -14.39 0.79
C LYS A 11 -8.76 -13.40 0.86
N ARG A 12 -9.03 -12.13 0.56
CA ARG A 12 -8.10 -11.02 0.83
C ARG A 12 -7.59 -11.22 2.27
N PRO A 13 -6.30 -11.05 2.55
CA PRO A 13 -5.77 -11.26 3.89
C PRO A 13 -6.62 -10.51 4.91
N ILE A 14 -6.85 -11.10 6.10
CA ILE A 14 -7.82 -10.64 7.10
C ILE A 14 -7.64 -9.15 7.47
N LEU A 15 -6.42 -8.62 7.35
CA LEU A 15 -6.10 -7.19 7.51
C LEU A 15 -6.80 -6.25 6.50
N PHE A 16 -7.34 -6.76 5.40
CA PHE A 16 -8.00 -6.01 4.33
C PHE A 16 -9.51 -6.31 4.20
N GLN A 17 -10.09 -7.06 5.13
CA GLN A 17 -11.52 -7.44 5.11
C GLN A 17 -12.43 -6.53 5.97
N GLY A 18 -11.89 -5.44 6.53
CA GLY A 18 -12.66 -4.47 7.31
C GLY A 18 -12.76 -3.08 6.66
N PRO A 19 -13.59 -2.17 7.22
CA PRO A 19 -13.58 -0.76 6.83
C PRO A 19 -12.15 -0.20 6.89
N LYS A 20 -11.85 0.79 6.03
CA LYS A 20 -10.53 1.43 5.93
C LYS A 20 -9.98 1.68 7.34
N ARG A 21 -8.97 0.91 7.78
CA ARG A 21 -8.31 1.16 9.07
C ARG A 21 -7.47 2.41 8.95
N LEU A 22 -7.73 3.39 9.81
CA LEU A 22 -6.93 4.61 9.88
C LEU A 22 -5.60 4.26 10.55
N LEU A 23 -4.49 4.63 9.91
CA LEU A 23 -3.17 4.60 10.53
C LEU A 23 -2.81 6.04 10.87
N SER A 24 -2.53 6.30 12.14
CA SER A 24 -1.98 7.59 12.59
C SER A 24 -0.46 7.44 12.68
N VAL A 25 0.26 8.39 12.09
CA VAL A 25 1.72 8.43 12.09
C VAL A 25 2.13 9.83 12.53
N MET A 26 3.08 9.94 13.45
CA MET A 26 3.70 11.21 13.80
C MET A 26 4.91 11.41 12.90
N LEU A 27 4.97 12.58 12.25
CA LEU A 27 6.08 13.02 11.43
C LEU A 27 6.59 14.34 12.02
N GLU A 28 7.86 14.63 11.78
CA GLU A 28 8.36 15.98 11.97
C GLU A 28 7.67 16.93 10.99
N GLU A 29 7.61 18.21 11.33
CA GLU A 29 6.87 19.20 10.54
C GLU A 29 7.44 19.33 9.12
N ASP A 30 8.76 19.33 8.99
CA ASP A 30 9.45 19.44 7.70
C ASP A 30 9.15 18.22 6.81
N ASP A 31 9.22 17.01 7.36
CA ASP A 31 8.89 15.76 6.65
C ASP A 31 7.42 15.74 6.18
N TYR A 32 6.51 16.21 7.04
CA TYR A 32 5.09 16.33 6.68
C TYR A 32 4.88 17.30 5.52
N ASN A 33 5.55 18.45 5.57
CA ASN A 33 5.48 19.46 4.50
C ASN A 33 6.06 18.94 3.18
N GLU A 34 7.18 18.23 3.22
CA GLU A 34 7.78 17.62 2.04
C GLU A 34 6.86 16.54 1.45
N LEU A 35 6.33 15.66 2.30
CA LEU A 35 5.34 14.65 1.90
C LEU A 35 4.14 15.28 1.19
N GLN A 36 3.62 16.38 1.73
CA GLN A 36 2.48 17.08 1.15
C GLN A 36 2.83 17.70 -0.21
N LYS A 37 4.00 18.34 -0.35
CA LYS A 37 4.48 18.89 -1.63
C LYS A 37 4.64 17.80 -2.71
N LEU A 38 5.25 16.67 -2.35
CA LEU A 38 5.45 15.54 -3.26
C LEU A 38 4.13 14.88 -3.68
N ALA A 39 3.18 14.75 -2.74
CA ALA A 39 1.86 14.23 -3.08
C ALA A 39 1.12 15.18 -4.04
N LEU A 40 1.18 16.49 -3.77
CA LEU A 40 0.53 17.52 -4.59
C LEU A 40 1.13 17.62 -6.00
N SER A 41 2.45 17.49 -6.16
CA SER A 41 3.08 17.53 -7.48
C SER A 41 2.62 16.39 -8.41
N LEU A 42 2.15 15.29 -7.82
CA LEU A 42 1.56 14.15 -8.52
C LEU A 42 0.03 14.22 -8.60
N GLY A 43 -0.60 15.27 -8.08
CA GLY A 43 -2.06 15.41 -8.02
C GLY A 43 -2.73 14.43 -7.06
N LEU A 44 -2.02 13.95 -6.05
CA LEU A 44 -2.49 12.94 -5.10
C LEU A 44 -2.72 13.54 -3.71
N ALA A 45 -3.66 12.95 -2.97
CA ALA A 45 -3.75 13.18 -1.52
C ALA A 45 -2.56 12.50 -0.81
N ALA A 46 -2.03 13.13 0.25
CA ALA A 46 -0.91 12.61 1.04
C ALA A 46 -1.11 11.14 1.48
N SER A 47 -2.31 10.78 1.94
CA SER A 47 -2.64 9.40 2.34
C SER A 47 -2.56 8.38 1.18
N THR A 48 -2.85 8.82 -0.05
CA THR A 48 -2.73 7.99 -1.25
C THR A 48 -1.27 7.81 -1.64
N TYR A 49 -0.49 8.89 -1.54
CA TYR A 49 0.95 8.87 -1.81
C TYR A 49 1.69 7.97 -0.80
N VAL A 50 1.43 8.11 0.51
CA VAL A 50 1.99 7.21 1.55
C VAL A 50 1.63 5.75 1.29
N ARG A 51 0.38 5.46 0.89
CA ARG A 51 -0.03 4.09 0.54
C ARG A 51 0.76 3.54 -0.65
N MET A 52 1.11 4.38 -1.63
CA MET A 52 1.94 4.00 -2.76
C MET A 52 3.36 3.66 -2.31
N LEU A 53 3.97 4.49 -1.47
CA LEU A 53 5.32 4.26 -0.93
C LEU A 53 5.40 2.96 -0.12
N ILE A 54 4.41 2.72 0.76
CA ILE A 54 4.33 1.46 1.53
C ILE A 54 4.29 0.25 0.59
N LYS A 55 3.50 0.32 -0.50
CA LYS A 55 3.42 -0.78 -1.47
C LYS A 55 4.75 -1.01 -2.18
N GLN A 56 5.43 0.05 -2.61
CA GLN A 56 6.73 -0.03 -3.27
C GLN A 56 7.76 -0.67 -2.33
N GLN A 57 7.82 -0.24 -1.07
CA GLN A 57 8.77 -0.80 -0.10
C GLN A 57 8.50 -2.28 0.20
N ILE A 58 7.23 -2.68 0.32
CA ILE A 58 6.86 -4.09 0.49
C ILE A 58 7.30 -4.93 -0.73
N GLN A 59 7.18 -4.40 -1.95
CA GLN A 59 7.62 -5.09 -3.16
C GLN A 59 9.14 -5.22 -3.23
N ALA A 60 9.87 -4.13 -2.93
CA ALA A 60 11.33 -4.13 -2.89
C ALA A 60 11.88 -5.13 -1.84
N GLY A 61 11.31 -5.13 -0.63
CA GLY A 61 11.70 -6.09 0.42
C GLY A 61 11.45 -7.54 0.05
N LYS A 62 10.37 -7.84 -0.69
CA LYS A 62 10.11 -9.20 -1.20
C LYS A 62 11.12 -9.64 -2.26
N LEU A 63 11.55 -8.74 -3.13
CA LEU A 63 12.58 -9.03 -4.13
C LEU A 63 13.94 -9.32 -3.49
N GLN A 64 14.28 -8.65 -2.39
CA GLN A 64 15.52 -8.92 -1.66
C GLN A 64 15.52 -10.31 -0.98
N GLN A 65 14.39 -10.78 -0.47
CA GLN A 65 14.31 -12.10 0.16
C GLN A 65 14.43 -13.26 -0.84
N GLY A 66 13.93 -13.10 -2.07
CA GLY A 66 14.06 -14.13 -3.12
C GLY A 66 15.41 -14.19 -3.83
N ALA A 67 16.31 -13.24 -3.58
CA ALA A 67 17.68 -13.25 -4.13
C ALA A 67 18.70 -13.93 -3.19
N THR A 68 18.26 -14.42 -2.03
CA THR A 68 19.11 -15.05 -1.01
C THR A 68 18.81 -16.54 -0.81
N GLU A 69 17.99 -17.14 -1.69
CA GLU A 69 17.71 -18.59 -1.74
C GLU A 69 18.36 -19.24 -2.97
#